data_AF-A0A357F7Q8-F1
#
_entry.id   AF-A0A357F7Q8-F1
#
_cell.length_a   1.000
_cell.length_b   1.000
_cell.length_c   1.000
_cell.angle_alpha   90.00
_cell.angle_beta   90.00
_cell.angle_gamma   90.00
#
_symmetry.space_group_name_H-M   'P 1'
#
loop_
_entity.id
_entity.type
_entity.pdbx_description
1 polymer ?
#
loop_
_entity_poly.entity_id
_entity_poly.type
_entity_poly.pdbx_seq_one_letter_code
_entity_poly.pdbx_strand_id
1 'polypeptide(L)'
;MKKIISFNVNGAKQELYLDTRKTLLKMLREDLELMGVHLGCGGGDCGACTVLLNGEPVTSCLVLAVDCEGAEITTVEGVQQN
;
A
#
# COMPACT_ATOMS: atom_id res chain seq x y z
N MET A 1 -7.99 14.05 -9.62
CA MET A 1 -7.67 15.04 -8.57
C MET A 1 -6.50 14.50 -7.78
N LYS A 2 -5.62 15.34 -7.22
CA LYS A 2 -4.49 14.86 -6.41
C LYS A 2 -4.62 15.36 -4.97
N LYS A 3 -4.11 14.59 -4.00
CA LYS A 3 -4.10 14.91 -2.57
C LYS A 3 -2.75 14.55 -1.96
N ILE A 4 -2.27 15.36 -1.02
CA ILE A 4 -1.15 14.98 -0.13
C ILE A 4 -1.72 14.12 0.99
N ILE A 5 -1.10 12.98 1.25
CA ILE A 5 -1.44 12.09 2.35
C ILE A 5 -0.17 11.67 3.09
N SER A 6 -0.26 11.49 4.41
CA SER A 6 0.80 10.98 5.28
C SER A 6 0.42 9.63 5.87
N PHE A 7 1.36 8.69 5.95
CA PHE A 7 1.16 7.34 6.49
C PHE A 7 2.50 6.70 6.86
N ASN A 8 2.50 5.52 7.47
CA ASN A 8 3.72 4.76 7.73
C ASN A 8 3.75 3.50 6.85
N VAL A 9 4.92 3.21 6.28
CA VAL A 9 5.18 1.96 5.57
C VAL A 9 6.42 1.30 6.15
N ASN A 10 6.28 0.07 6.63
CA ASN A 10 7.36 -0.70 7.25
C ASN A 10 8.07 0.10 8.36
N GLY A 11 7.29 0.82 9.19
CA GLY A 11 7.82 1.67 10.27
C GLY A 11 8.43 3.01 9.83
N ALA A 12 8.49 3.31 8.53
CA ALA A 12 8.99 4.57 8.00
C ALA A 12 7.85 5.51 7.59
N LYS A 13 7.86 6.74 8.11
CA LYS A 13 6.88 7.76 7.75
C LYS A 13 7.06 8.21 6.30
N GLN A 14 5.96 8.22 5.55
CA GLN A 14 5.87 8.67 4.16
C GLN A 14 4.90 9.84 4.04
N GLU A 15 5.16 10.76 3.12
CA GLU A 15 4.23 11.82 2.70
C GLU A 15 4.26 11.94 1.17
N LEU A 16 3.13 11.68 0.51
CA LEU A 16 3.08 11.59 -0.96
C LEU A 16 1.93 12.41 -1.55
N TYR A 17 2.16 13.02 -2.73
CA TYR A 17 1.15 13.73 -3.52
C TYR A 17 0.60 12.85 -4.65
N LEU A 18 -0.55 12.21 -4.42
CA LEU A 18 -1.06 11.10 -5.24
C LEU A 18 -2.39 11.44 -5.94
N ASP A 19 -2.67 10.80 -7.09
CA ASP A 19 -4.02 10.81 -7.69
C ASP A 19 -4.98 10.07 -6.76
N THR A 20 -6.15 10.65 -6.50
CA THR A 20 -7.15 10.11 -5.58
C THR A 20 -7.74 8.76 -6.00
N ARG A 21 -7.50 8.31 -7.24
CA ARG A 21 -7.91 7.00 -7.75
C ARG A 21 -6.77 5.97 -7.75
N LYS A 22 -5.57 6.36 -7.33
CA LYS A 22 -4.42 5.46 -7.28
C LYS A 22 -4.66 4.43 -6.17
N THR A 23 -4.55 3.16 -6.51
CA THR A 23 -4.69 2.07 -5.55
C THR A 23 -3.45 1.96 -4.67
N LEU A 24 -3.60 1.37 -3.49
CA LEU A 24 -2.49 1.11 -2.56
C LEU A 24 -1.40 0.27 -3.24
N LEU A 25 -1.79 -0.77 -4.00
CA LEU A 25 -0.84 -1.57 -4.79
C LEU A 25 0.03 -0.71 -5.72
N LYS A 26 -0.61 0.17 -6.49
CA LYS A 26 0.11 1.04 -7.43
C LYS A 26 1.01 2.01 -6.69
N MET A 27 0.55 2.56 -5.56
CA MET A 27 1.37 3.46 -4.76
C MET A 27 2.63 2.77 -4.23
N LEU A 28 2.47 1.59 -3.62
CA LEU A 28 3.60 0.83 -3.07
C LEU A 28 4.63 0.49 -4.15
N ARG A 29 4.19 0.09 -5.35
CA ARG A 29 5.08 -0.32 -6.43
C ARG A 29 5.68 0.83 -7.22
N GLU A 30 4.88 1.84 -7.56
CA GLU A 30 5.28 2.90 -8.49
C GLU A 30 5.88 4.11 -7.78
N ASP A 31 5.41 4.45 -6.58
CA ASP A 31 5.87 5.65 -5.86
C ASP A 31 6.90 5.30 -4.76
N LEU A 32 6.78 4.12 -4.13
CA LEU A 32 7.70 3.66 -3.07
C LEU A 32 8.64 2.52 -3.50
N GLU A 33 8.50 2.03 -4.73
CA GLU A 33 9.34 0.98 -5.32
C GLU A 33 9.40 -0.34 -4.52
N LEU A 34 8.37 -0.63 -3.71
CA LEU A 34 8.22 -1.87 -2.94
C LEU A 34 7.64 -2.98 -3.85
N MET A 35 8.54 -3.74 -4.46
CA MET A 35 8.22 -4.69 -5.53
C MET A 35 7.78 -6.07 -5.04
N GLY A 36 7.92 -6.38 -3.75
CA GLY A 36 7.50 -7.64 -3.13
C GLY A 36 5.98 -7.80 -3.06
N VAL A 37 5.22 -6.71 -3.16
CA VAL A 37 3.77 -6.74 -3.35
C VAL A 37 3.46 -6.86 -4.83
N HIS A 38 2.77 -7.94 -5.25
CA HIS A 38 2.64 -8.29 -6.66
C HIS A 38 1.27 -7.98 -7.26
N LEU A 39 1.25 -7.48 -8.51
CA LEU A 39 0.04 -7.41 -9.32
C LEU A 39 -0.22 -8.78 -9.97
N GLY A 40 -1.16 -9.55 -9.41
CA GLY A 40 -1.65 -10.81 -9.99
C GLY A 40 -2.88 -10.59 -10.87
N CYS A 41 -4.08 -10.66 -10.29
CA CYS A 41 -5.35 -10.48 -11.01
C CYS A 41 -5.84 -9.03 -11.10
N GLY A 42 -5.46 -8.16 -10.16
CA GLY A 42 -5.99 -6.79 -10.04
C GLY A 42 -7.46 -6.69 -9.60
N GLY A 43 -8.14 -7.82 -9.36
CA GLY A 43 -9.55 -7.89 -8.96
C GLY A 43 -9.81 -8.38 -7.54
N GLY A 44 -8.77 -8.75 -6.79
CA GLY A 44 -8.87 -9.25 -5.40
C GLY A 44 -8.90 -10.77 -5.25
N ASP A 45 -9.00 -11.54 -6.33
CA ASP A 45 -9.18 -13.00 -6.27
C ASP A 45 -7.92 -13.77 -5.84
N CYS A 46 -6.73 -13.30 -6.23
CA CYS A 46 -5.50 -14.10 -6.12
C CYS A 46 -4.68 -13.87 -4.84
N GLY A 47 -4.93 -12.80 -4.08
CA GLY A 47 -4.15 -12.47 -2.87
C GLY A 47 -2.68 -12.05 -3.08
N ALA A 48 -2.11 -12.12 -4.29
CA ALA A 48 -0.72 -11.73 -4.57
C ALA A 48 -0.31 -10.29 -4.14
N CYS A 49 -1.29 -9.41 -3.96
CA CYS A 49 -1.08 -8.03 -3.52
C CYS A 49 -1.35 -7.81 -2.02
N THR A 50 -1.38 -8.88 -1.22
CA THR A 50 -1.72 -8.77 0.20
C THR A 50 -0.66 -7.99 0.97
N VAL A 51 -1.12 -7.05 1.79
CA VAL A 51 -0.32 -6.29 2.77
C VAL A 51 -1.08 -6.28 4.09
N LEU A 52 -0.40 -5.97 5.19
CA LEU A 52 -1.09 -5.65 6.44
C LEU A 52 -1.39 -4.15 6.45
N LEU A 53 -2.66 -3.81 6.67
CA LEU A 53 -3.13 -2.45 6.89
C LEU A 53 -3.66 -2.37 8.32
N ASN A 54 -2.95 -1.63 9.17
CA ASN A 54 -3.23 -1.55 10.61
C ASN A 54 -3.28 -2.95 11.27
N GLY A 55 -2.41 -3.86 10.84
CA GLY A 55 -2.34 -5.24 11.35
C GLY A 55 -3.26 -6.24 10.67
N GLU A 56 -4.22 -5.79 9.86
CA GLU A 56 -5.18 -6.68 9.19
C GLU A 56 -4.79 -6.92 7.72
N PRO A 57 -4.88 -8.17 7.22
CA PRO A 57 -4.55 -8.47 5.83
C PRO A 57 -5.59 -7.89 4.86
N VAL A 58 -5.13 -7.14 3.87
CA VAL A 58 -5.99 -6.55 2.83
C VAL A 58 -5.42 -6.76 1.43
N THR A 59 -6.30 -6.86 0.43
CA THR A 59 -5.90 -6.87 -0.99
C THR A 59 -5.64 -5.45 -1.47
N SER A 60 -4.37 -5.03 -1.48
CA SER A 60 -3.98 -3.65 -1.79
C SER A 60 -4.40 -3.15 -3.19
N CYS A 61 -4.75 -4.06 -4.12
CA CYS A 61 -5.30 -3.66 -5.43
C CYS A 61 -6.72 -3.10 -5.35
N LEU A 62 -7.47 -3.38 -4.28
CA LEU A 62 -8.84 -2.90 -4.07
C LEU A 62 -8.95 -1.75 -3.08
N VAL A 63 -7.84 -1.33 -2.47
CA VAL A 63 -7.77 -0.22 -1.52
C VAL A 63 -7.25 1.02 -2.25
N LEU A 64 -7.84 2.19 -2.02
CA LEU A 64 -7.28 3.46 -2.51
C LEU A 64 -6.18 3.94 -1.58
N ALA A 65 -5.07 4.43 -2.14
CA ALA A 65 -3.96 4.94 -1.35
C ALA A 65 -4.40 6.13 -0.47
N VAL A 66 -5.29 6.98 -0.98
CA VAL A 66 -5.80 8.15 -0.25
C VAL A 66 -6.66 7.82 0.97
N ASP A 67 -7.21 6.60 1.05
CA ASP A 67 -7.97 6.13 2.21
C ASP A 67 -7.04 5.62 3.32
N CYS A 68 -5.73 5.51 3.05
CA CYS A 68 -4.73 5.05 4.00
C CYS A 68 -4.07 6.19 4.81
N GLU A 69 -4.65 7.40 4.80
CA GLU A 69 -4.16 8.52 5.61
C GLU A 69 -4.03 8.13 7.09
N GLY A 70 -2.83 8.31 7.66
CA GLY A 70 -2.51 7.98 9.04
C GLY A 70 -2.39 6.49 9.34
N ALA A 71 -2.50 5.60 8.35
CA ALA A 71 -2.43 4.16 8.55
C ALA A 71 -0.99 3.65 8.70
N GLU A 72 -0.86 2.48 9.32
CA GLU A 72 0.35 1.67 9.35
C GLU A 72 0.24 0.57 8.29
N ILE A 73 1.22 0.49 7.40
CA ILE A 73 1.23 -0.47 6.29
C ILE A 73 2.47 -1.33 6.40
N THR A 74 2.30 -2.65 6.44
CA THR A 74 3.42 -3.60 6.40
C THR A 74 3.37 -4.42 5.13
N THR A 75 4.43 -4.33 4.34
CA THR A 75 4.67 -5.16 3.16
C THR A 75 5.62 -6.30 3.49
N VAL A 76 5.86 -7.22 2.56
CA VAL A 76 6.79 -8.34 2.78
C VAL A 76 8.21 -7.86 3.09
N GLU A 77 8.63 -6.72 2.52
CA GLU A 77 9.91 -6.08 2.80
C GLU A 77 10.06 -5.66 4.27
N GLY A 78 8.95 -5.34 4.95
CA GLY A 78 8.92 -4.96 6.36
C GLY A 78 8.81 -6.15 7.34
N VAL A 79 8.41 -7.33 6.87
CA VAL A 79 8.21 -8.52 7.73
C VAL A 79 9.51 -8.96 8.40
N GLN A 80 10.66 -8.67 7.79
CA GLN A 80 11.96 -9.02 8.35
C GLN A 80 12.38 -8.15 9.55
N GLN A 81 11.61 -7.10 9.87
CA GLN A 81 11.88 -6.17 10.98
C GLN A 81 10.99 -6.40 12.22
N ASN A 82 10.16 -7.46 12.23
CA ASN A 82 9.33 -7.87 13.36
C ASN A 82 9.91 -9.07 14.12
#